data_AF-A0A6F8V986-F1
#
_entry.id   AF-A0A6F8V986-F1
#
_cell.length_a   1.000
_cell.length_b   1.000
_cell.length_c   1.000
_cell.angle_alpha   90.00
_cell.angle_beta   90.00
_cell.angle_gamma   90.00
#
_symmetry.space_group_name_H-M   'P 1'
#
loop_
_entity.id
_entity.type
_entity.pdbx_description
1 polymer ?
#
loop_
_entity_poly.entity_id
_entity_poly.type
_entity_poly.pdbx_seq_one_letter_code
_entity_poly.pdbx_strand_id
1 'polypeptide(L)'
;MARMVKCIKLGREAEGLDFPPYPGDLGKRLYENVSKEAWAAWVKQQTMLVNENRLNLADPKARKYLAEQTESHFFGAGADKAQGYVPPKH
;
A
#
# COMPACT_ATOMS: atom_id res chain seq x y z
N MET A 1 17.87 14.39 2.95
CA MET A 1 18.13 13.35 3.96
C MET A 1 17.00 12.34 3.85
N ALA A 2 17.30 11.06 3.66
CA ALA A 2 16.27 10.04 3.52
C ALA A 2 15.53 9.88 4.86
N ARG A 3 14.21 10.08 4.84
CA ARG A 3 13.37 9.89 6.03
C ARG A 3 13.31 8.40 6.34
N MET A 4 13.69 7.99 7.55
CA MET A 4 13.51 6.60 7.99
C MET A 4 12.07 6.42 8.50
N VAL A 5 11.40 5.37 8.05
CA VAL A 5 10.05 5.00 8.49
C VAL A 5 10.04 3.55 8.93
N LYS A 6 9.25 3.26 9.96
CA LYS A 6 9.04 1.89 10.42
C LYS A 6 8.04 1.22 9.48
N CYS A 7 8.57 0.44 8.53
CA CYS A 7 7.73 -0.19 7.54
C CYS A 7 6.90 -1.30 8.17
N ILE A 8 5.58 -1.17 8.15
CA ILE A 8 4.65 -2.18 8.69
C ILE A 8 4.76 -3.52 7.96
N LYS A 9 5.17 -3.51 6.68
CA LYS A 9 5.31 -4.73 5.88
C LYS A 9 6.64 -5.45 6.08
N LEU A 10 7.72 -4.68 6.24
CA LEU A 10 9.08 -5.22 6.42
C LEU A 10 9.40 -5.46 7.91
N GLY A 11 8.65 -4.87 8.84
CA GLY A 11 8.88 -4.96 10.28
C GLY A 11 10.15 -4.25 10.76
N ARG A 12 10.84 -3.51 9.89
CA ARG A 12 12.10 -2.80 10.15
C ARG A 12 12.03 -1.34 9.69
N GLU A 13 12.95 -0.53 10.21
CA GLU A 13 13.16 0.82 9.69
C GLU A 13 13.78 0.75 8.28
N ALA A 14 13.17 1.49 7.36
CA ALA A 14 13.62 1.59 5.98
C ALA A 14 13.37 3.01 5.47
N GLU A 15 13.93 3.34 4.32
CA GLU A 15 13.72 4.64 3.70
C GLU A 15 12.25 4.82 3.34
N GLY A 16 11.64 5.87 3.89
CA GLY A 16 10.28 6.29 3.63
C GLY A 16 10.10 6.84 2.24
N LEU A 17 8.83 7.00 1.87
CA LEU A 17 8.45 7.73 0.67
C LEU A 17 8.96 9.18 0.75
N ASP A 18 9.36 9.74 -0.39
CA ASP A 18 9.75 11.15 -0.51
C ASP A 18 8.52 12.08 -0.52
N PHE A 19 7.37 11.58 -1.02
CA PHE A 19 6.11 12.32 -1.12
C PHE A 19 4.89 11.41 -0.85
N PRO A 20 3.83 11.94 -0.23
CA PRO A 20 2.59 11.20 -0.05
C PRO A 20 1.92 10.92 -1.42
N PRO A 21 1.64 9.66 -1.76
CA PRO A 21 1.08 9.29 -3.06
C PRO A 21 -0.41 9.63 -3.20
N TYR A 22 -1.09 9.87 -2.08
CA TYR A 22 -2.51 10.23 -2.03
C TYR A 22 -2.72 11.52 -1.24
N PRO A 23 -3.70 12.36 -1.62
CA PRO A 23 -4.18 13.42 -0.76
C PRO A 23 -5.02 12.86 0.40
N GLY A 24 -4.97 13.51 1.57
CA GLY A 24 -5.74 13.15 2.75
C GLY A 24 -5.01 12.26 3.76
N ASP A 25 -5.74 11.77 4.77
CA ASP A 25 -5.19 11.02 5.89
C ASP A 25 -4.58 9.67 5.48
N LEU A 26 -5.12 9.04 4.43
CA LEU A 26 -4.57 7.80 3.87
C LEU A 26 -3.15 8.02 3.32
N GLY A 27 -2.93 9.15 2.64
CA GLY A 27 -1.60 9.52 2.14
C GLY A 27 -0.60 9.78 3.26
N LYS A 28 -1.02 10.46 4.34
CA LYS A 28 -0.19 10.66 5.53
C LYS A 28 0.19 9.33 6.17
N ARG A 29 -0.78 8.44 6.40
CA ARG A 29 -0.52 7.13 7.00
C ARG A 29 0.43 6.29 6.17
N LEU A 30 0.24 6.25 4.84
CA LEU A 30 1.15 5.57 3.93
C LEU A 30 2.54 6.17 4.01
N TYR A 31 2.64 7.50 3.94
CA TYR A 31 3.89 8.21 4.08
C TYR A 31 4.60 7.86 5.39
N GLU A 32 3.89 7.76 6.53
CA GLU A 32 4.46 7.47 7.85
C GLU A 32 4.82 6.00 8.10
N ASN A 33 4.12 5.06 7.47
CA ASN A 33 4.21 3.63 7.80
C ASN A 33 4.74 2.76 6.64
N VAL A 34 4.94 3.33 5.45
CA VAL A 34 5.35 2.59 4.25
C VAL A 34 6.69 3.10 3.74
N SER A 35 7.62 2.16 3.55
CA SER A 35 8.92 2.43 2.94
C SER A 35 8.84 2.46 1.42
N LYS A 36 9.82 3.10 0.79
CA LYS A 36 10.02 3.15 -0.65
C LYS A 36 10.11 1.75 -1.28
N GLU A 37 10.73 0.80 -0.58
CA GLU A 37 10.84 -0.60 -0.98
C GLU A 37 9.45 -1.29 -1.00
N ALA A 38 8.67 -1.16 0.07
CA ALA A 38 7.34 -1.74 0.15
C ALA A 38 6.37 -1.09 -0.84
N TRP A 39 6.52 0.23 -1.07
CA TRP A 39 5.74 0.95 -2.08
C TRP A 39 6.07 0.48 -3.50
N ALA A 40 7.35 0.26 -3.82
CA ALA A 40 7.73 -0.26 -5.14
C ALA A 40 7.15 -1.67 -5.38
N ALA A 41 7.10 -2.52 -4.36
CA ALA A 41 6.42 -3.81 -4.44
C ALA A 41 4.91 -3.65 -4.67
N TRP A 42 4.27 -2.69 -3.98
CA TRP A 42 2.86 -2.38 -4.18
C TRP A 42 2.54 -1.87 -5.58
N VAL A 43 3.35 -1.00 -6.17
CA VAL A 43 3.12 -0.49 -7.54
C VAL A 43 3.13 -1.64 -8.57
N LYS A 44 3.97 -2.66 -8.37
CA LYS A 44 3.96 -3.86 -9.21
C LYS A 44 2.65 -4.64 -9.07
N GLN A 45 2.18 -4.85 -7.84
CA GLN A 45 0.88 -5.49 -7.58
C GLN A 45 -0.29 -4.68 -8.12
N GLN A 46 -0.28 -3.37 -7.94
CA GLN A 46 -1.27 -2.45 -8.48
C GLN A 46 -1.36 -2.58 -10.01
N THR A 47 -0.22 -2.65 -10.69
CA THR A 47 -0.17 -2.83 -12.15
C THR A 47 -0.80 -4.16 -12.56
N MET A 48 -0.54 -5.25 -11.82
CA MET A 48 -1.19 -6.55 -12.07
C MET A 48 -2.71 -6.47 -11.83
N LEU A 49 -3.15 -5.89 -10.72
CA LEU A 49 -4.59 -5.72 -10.40
C LEU A 49 -5.32 -4.88 -11.45
N VAL A 50 -4.69 -3.83 -11.97
CA VAL A 50 -5.25 -2.98 -13.03
C VAL A 50 -5.41 -3.77 -14.32
N ASN A 51 -4.42 -4.58 -14.69
CA ASN A 51 -4.48 -5.39 -15.90
C ASN A 51 -5.50 -6.54 -15.78
N GLU A 52 -5.52 -7.27 -14.66
CA GLU A 52 -6.44 -8.40 -14.44
C GLU A 52 -7.90 -7.96 -14.36
N ASN A 53 -8.19 -6.90 -13.61
CA ASN A 53 -9.55 -6.38 -13.48
C ASN A 53 -9.94 -5.42 -14.62
N ARG A 54 -9.04 -5.20 -15.60
CA ARG A 54 -9.17 -4.17 -16.66
C ARG A 54 -9.66 -2.84 -16.10
N LEU A 55 -9.10 -2.42 -14.97
CA LEU A 55 -9.51 -1.21 -14.28
C LEU A 55 -9.07 0.01 -15.08
N ASN A 56 -10.01 0.92 -15.31
CA ASN A 56 -9.68 2.19 -15.94
C ASN A 56 -9.30 3.21 -14.87
N LEU A 57 -8.02 3.64 -14.83
CA LEU A 57 -7.52 4.65 -13.89
C LEU A 57 -8.18 6.04 -14.05
N ALA A 58 -8.89 6.26 -15.14
CA ALA A 58 -9.74 7.44 -15.34
C ALA A 58 -11.09 7.33 -14.61
N ASP A 59 -11.54 6.12 -14.26
CA ASP A 59 -12.80 5.92 -13.56
C ASP A 59 -12.62 6.17 -12.04
N PRO A 60 -13.45 7.04 -11.42
CA PRO A 60 -13.39 7.28 -9.98
C PRO A 60 -13.66 6.03 -9.14
N LYS A 61 -14.42 5.04 -9.64
CA LYS A 61 -14.63 3.75 -8.97
C LYS A 61 -13.34 2.94 -8.92
N ALA A 62 -12.56 2.92 -10.00
CA ALA A 62 -11.28 2.23 -10.04
C ALA A 62 -10.28 2.88 -9.06
N ARG A 63 -10.26 4.21 -8.98
CA ARG A 63 -9.43 4.92 -7.99
C ARG A 63 -9.83 4.58 -6.55
N LYS A 64 -11.15 4.52 -6.28
CA LYS A 64 -11.66 4.13 -4.96
C LYS A 64 -11.27 2.69 -4.62
N TYR A 65 -11.47 1.76 -5.56
CA TYR A 65 -11.07 0.37 -5.40
C TYR A 65 -9.57 0.22 -5.14
N LEU A 66 -8.72 0.94 -5.89
CA LEU A 66 -7.27 0.94 -5.67
C LEU A 66 -6.88 1.52 -4.31
N ALA A 67 -7.57 2.56 -3.83
CA ALA A 67 -7.35 3.10 -2.50
C ALA A 67 -7.74 2.09 -1.40
N GLU A 68 -8.89 1.42 -1.54
CA GLU A 68 -9.33 0.36 -0.61
C GLU A 68 -8.37 -0.84 -0.62
N GLN A 69 -7.88 -1.24 -1.80
CA GLN A 69 -6.88 -2.31 -1.92
C GLN A 69 -5.53 -1.90 -1.33
N THR A 70 -5.13 -0.63 -1.50
CA THR A 70 -3.90 -0.09 -0.88
C THR A 70 -4.03 -0.09 0.65
N GLU A 71 -5.16 0.40 1.16
CA GLU A 71 -5.44 0.40 2.60
C GLU A 71 -5.47 -1.02 3.15
N SER A 72 -6.11 -1.96 2.46
CA SER A 72 -6.14 -3.37 2.84
C SER A 72 -4.77 -4.04 2.75
N HIS A 73 -3.94 -3.71 1.75
CA HIS A 73 -2.63 -4.34 1.58
C HIS A 73 -1.60 -3.92 2.65
N PHE A 74 -1.64 -2.64 3.01
CA PHE A 74 -0.72 -2.04 3.97
C PHE A 74 -1.27 -2.10 5.39
N PHE A 75 -2.51 -1.67 5.60
CA PHE A 75 -3.14 -1.56 6.92
C PHE A 75 -4.11 -2.71 7.23
N GLY A 76 -4.40 -3.60 6.28
CA GLY A 76 -5.17 -4.81 6.55
C GLY A 76 -4.40 -5.74 7.48
N ALA A 77 -5.00 -5.96 8.65
CA ALA A 77 -4.53 -6.76 9.79
C ALA A 77 -3.33 -6.19 10.56
N GLY A 78 -3.46 -4.97 11.08
CA GLY A 78 -2.41 -4.39 11.93
C GLY A 78 -2.81 -3.34 12.97
N ALA A 79 -4.09 -3.05 13.16
CA ALA A 79 -4.62 -2.70 14.48
C ALA A 79 -5.89 -3.54 14.61
N ASP A 80 -5.76 -4.64 15.36
CA ASP A 80 -6.58 -5.85 15.35
C ASP A 80 -6.41 -6.77 14.14
N LYS A 81 -6.22 -8.07 14.41
CA LYS A 81 -5.98 -9.12 13.41
C LYS A 81 -7.14 -9.14 12.40
N ALA A 82 -6.94 -8.61 11.19
CA ALA A 82 -7.91 -8.80 10.12
C ALA A 82 -7.81 -10.25 9.63
N GLN A 83 -8.83 -11.02 10.00
CA GLN A 83 -9.11 -12.36 9.54
C GLN A 83 -9.17 -12.37 8.00
N GLY A 84 -8.18 -12.94 7.30
CA GLY A 84 -8.40 -13.28 5.89
C GLY A 84 -7.19 -13.44 4.97
N TYR A 85 -6.01 -12.90 5.28
CA TYR A 85 -4.88 -13.03 4.36
C TYR A 85 -3.97 -14.20 4.75
N VAL A 86 -4.14 -15.34 4.08
CA VAL A 86 -3.24 -16.50 4.16
C VAL A 86 -2.23 -16.40 3.01
N PRO A 87 -0.94 -16.11 3.28
CA PRO A 87 0.09 -16.18 2.25
C PRO A 87 0.23 -17.63 1.75
N PRO A 88 0.40 -17.87 0.43
CA PRO A 88 0.60 -19.22 -0.08
C PRO A 88 1.87 -19.83 0.50
N LYS A 89 1.72 -20.99 1.15
CA LYS A 89 2.85 -21.82 1.59
C LYS A 89 3.49 -22.44 0.34
N HIS A 90 4.81 -22.28 0.24
CA HIS A 90 5.65 -23.08 -0.64
C HIS A 90 5.46 -24.57 -0.37
#